data_AF-A0A968JIQ4-F1
#
_entry.id   AF-A0A968JIQ4-F1
#
_cell.length_a   1.000
_cell.length_b   1.000
_cell.length_c   1.000
_cell.angle_alpha   90.00
_cell.angle_beta   90.00
_cell.angle_gamma   90.00
#
_symmetry.space_group_name_H-M   'P 1'
#
loop_
_entity.id
_entity.type
_entity.pdbx_description
1 polymer ?
#
loop_
_entity_poly.entity_id
_entity_poly.type
_entity_poly.pdbx_seq_one_letter_code
_entity_poly.pdbx_strand_id
1 'polypeptide(L)'
;MEHSIRKKLVDRFSEFLVINYEHYCEQHNLDANNTETIITYLVDQELIRPKTIKDYTIVHEFRHLLPQTKHKTETVALLADKFNISERAVWLVLKGGREFF
;
A
#
# COMPACT_ATOMS: atom_id res chain seq x y z
N MET A 1 14.29 -14.41 -23.80
CA MET A 1 12.90 -14.50 -24.29
C MET A 1 11.90 -14.11 -23.20
N GLU A 2 12.01 -14.65 -21.98
CA GLU A 2 11.13 -14.35 -20.83
C GLU A 2 11.05 -12.86 -20.43
N HIS A 3 12.19 -12.14 -20.46
CA HIS A 3 12.23 -10.69 -20.19
C HIS A 3 11.40 -9.85 -21.18
N SER A 4 11.25 -10.31 -22.43
CA SER A 4 10.48 -9.59 -23.46
C SER A 4 8.97 -9.73 -23.25
N ILE A 5 8.53 -10.90 -22.77
CA ILE A 5 7.11 -11.16 -22.47
C ILE A 5 6.68 -10.38 -21.23
N ARG A 6 7.50 -10.37 -20.18
CA ARG A 6 7.22 -9.60 -18.96
C ARG A 6 7.10 -8.10 -19.26
N LYS A 7 7.98 -7.57 -20.10
CA LYS A 7 7.93 -6.16 -20.53
C LYS A 7 6.62 -5.85 -21.27
N LYS A 8 6.25 -6.64 -22.27
CA LYS A 8 4.99 -6.44 -23.03
C LYS A 8 3.75 -6.48 -22.14
N LEU A 9 3.72 -7.36 -21.13
CA LEU A 9 2.62 -7.42 -20.18
C LEU A 9 2.54 -6.16 -19.31
N VAL A 10 3.68 -5.67 -18.81
CA VAL A 10 3.73 -4.44 -18.01
C VAL A 10 3.33 -3.22 -18.86
N ASP A 11 3.80 -3.15 -20.10
CA ASP A 11 3.45 -2.06 -21.02
C ASP A 11 1.94 -2.04 -21.26
N ARG A 12 1.33 -3.19 -21.58
CA ARG A 12 -0.14 -3.29 -21.77
C ARG A 12 -0.94 -3.05 -20.50
N PHE A 13 -0.45 -3.53 -19.35
CA PHE A 13 -1.07 -3.22 -18.07
C PHE A 13 -1.10 -1.72 -17.83
N SER A 14 0.01 -1.03 -18.09
CA SER A 14 0.14 0.42 -17.89
C SER A 14 -0.79 1.19 -18.82
N GLU A 15 -0.86 0.81 -20.11
CA GLU A 15 -1.80 1.40 -21.08
C GLU A 15 -3.25 1.25 -20.62
N PHE A 16 -3.68 0.04 -20.25
CA PHE A 16 -5.05 -0.18 -19.79
C PHE A 16 -5.36 0.52 -18.47
N LEU A 17 -4.38 0.60 -17.57
CA LEU A 17 -4.54 1.27 -16.29
C LEU A 17 -4.86 2.75 -16.48
N VAL A 18 -4.12 3.42 -17.35
CA VAL A 18 -4.33 4.85 -17.67
C VAL A 18 -5.69 5.07 -18.31
N ILE A 19 -6.01 4.32 -19.38
CA ILE A 19 -7.29 4.46 -20.10
C ILE A 19 -8.48 4.26 -19.14
N ASN A 20 -8.45 3.22 -18.31
CA ASN A 20 -9.55 2.92 -17.42
C ASN A 20 -9.64 3.92 -16.26
N TYR A 21 -8.51 4.45 -15.79
CA TYR A 21 -8.48 5.51 -14.77
C TYR A 21 -9.04 6.84 -15.29
N GLU A 22 -8.69 7.23 -16.51
CA GLU A 22 -9.26 8.42 -17.17
C GLU A 22 -10.78 8.29 -17.29
N HIS A 23 -11.26 7.13 -17.76
CA HIS A 23 -12.69 6.86 -17.85
C HIS A 23 -13.40 6.89 -16.50
N TYR A 24 -12.79 6.31 -15.45
CA TYR A 24 -13.30 6.40 -14.09
C TYR A 24 -13.43 7.85 -13.62
N CYS A 25 -12.41 8.68 -13.86
CA CYS A 25 -12.45 10.09 -13.51
C CYS A 25 -13.58 10.84 -14.24
N GLU A 26 -13.76 10.59 -15.54
CA GLU A 26 -14.84 11.18 -16.34
C GLU A 26 -16.23 10.78 -15.81
N GLN A 27 -16.43 9.49 -15.54
CA GLN A 27 -17.71 8.97 -15.04
C GLN A 27 -18.10 9.54 -13.67
N HIS A 28 -17.11 9.81 -12.82
CA HIS A 28 -17.32 10.27 -11.45
C HIS A 28 -17.09 11.78 -11.26
N ASN A 29 -16.79 12.52 -12.34
CA ASN A 29 -16.46 13.95 -12.32
C ASN A 29 -15.31 14.28 -11.34
N LEU A 30 -14.23 13.50 -11.41
CA LEU A 30 -13.04 13.62 -10.57
C LEU A 30 -11.87 14.25 -11.35
N ASP A 31 -10.95 14.90 -10.65
CA ASP A 31 -9.70 15.39 -11.24
C ASP A 31 -8.70 14.24 -11.41
N ALA A 32 -8.38 13.92 -12.68
CA ALA A 32 -7.41 12.88 -13.04
C ALA A 32 -5.99 13.21 -12.58
N ASN A 33 -5.65 14.48 -12.33
CA ASN A 33 -4.33 14.90 -11.85
C ASN A 33 -4.18 14.74 -10.33
N ASN A 34 -5.25 14.42 -9.61
CA ASN A 34 -5.18 14.21 -8.17
C ASN A 34 -4.67 12.79 -7.85
N THR A 35 -3.57 12.73 -7.09
CA THR A 35 -2.96 11.46 -6.67
C THR A 35 -3.86 10.64 -5.73
N GLU A 36 -4.74 11.27 -4.97
CA GLU A 36 -5.69 10.55 -4.11
C GLU A 36 -6.74 9.79 -4.94
N THR A 37 -7.15 10.37 -6.07
CA THR A 37 -8.11 9.76 -7.00
C THR A 37 -7.56 8.48 -7.60
N ILE A 38 -6.30 8.47 -8.05
CA ILE A 38 -5.67 7.25 -8.57
C ILE A 38 -5.49 6.19 -7.48
N ILE A 39 -5.12 6.56 -6.26
CA ILE A 39 -5.02 5.60 -5.14
C ILE A 39 -6.38 4.94 -4.89
N THR A 40 -7.44 5.75 -4.82
CA THR A 40 -8.82 5.28 -4.61
C THR A 40 -9.24 4.32 -5.72
N TYR A 41 -9.02 4.70 -6.98
CA TYR A 41 -9.29 3.84 -8.14
C TYR A 41 -8.55 2.50 -8.07
N LEU A 42 -7.26 2.49 -7.70
CA LEU A 42 -6.48 1.25 -7.56
C LEU A 42 -7.03 0.32 -6.47
N VAL A 43 -7.61 0.87 -5.42
CA VAL A 43 -8.26 0.10 -4.35
C VAL A 43 -9.62 -0.42 -4.80
N ASP A 44 -10.44 0.42 -5.41
CA ASP A 44 -11.80 0.07 -5.86
C ASP A 44 -11.79 -1.00 -6.96
N GLN A 45 -10.78 -0.99 -7.84
CA GLN A 45 -10.57 -2.01 -8.86
C GLN A 45 -9.82 -3.25 -8.35
N GLU A 46 -9.59 -3.37 -7.04
CA GLU A 46 -8.87 -4.46 -6.37
C GLU A 46 -7.42 -4.69 -6.89
N LEU A 47 -6.84 -3.70 -7.55
CA LEU A 47 -5.46 -3.74 -8.06
C LEU A 47 -4.45 -3.67 -6.91
N ILE A 48 -4.82 -3.03 -5.80
CA ILE A 48 -4.10 -3.07 -4.53
C ILE A 48 -4.96 -3.79 -3.49
N ARG A 49 -4.49 -4.96 -3.05
CA ARG A 49 -5.19 -5.74 -2.02
C ARG A 49 -5.18 -5.01 -0.67
N PRO A 50 -6.26 -5.09 0.13
CA PRO A 50 -6.31 -4.49 1.48
C PRO A 50 -5.16 -4.93 2.40
N LYS A 51 -4.71 -6.18 2.28
CA LYS A 51 -3.55 -6.67 3.00
C LYS A 51 -2.27 -5.88 2.66
N THR A 52 -2.06 -5.56 1.38
CA THR A 52 -0.91 -4.79 0.93
C THR A 52 -0.91 -3.39 1.53
N ILE A 53 -2.09 -2.73 1.56
CA ILE A 53 -2.26 -1.41 2.18
C ILE A 53 -1.88 -1.47 3.66
N LYS A 54 -2.49 -2.41 4.39
CA LYS A 54 -2.21 -2.61 5.82
C LYS A 54 -0.73 -2.87 6.09
N ASP A 55 -0.12 -3.80 5.35
CA ASP A 55 1.27 -4.17 5.54
C ASP A 55 2.19 -2.96 5.30
N TYR A 56 1.96 -2.22 4.21
CA TYR A 56 2.72 -1.03 3.85
C TYR A 56 2.59 0.05 4.93
N THR A 57 1.37 0.39 5.33
CA THR A 57 1.10 1.43 6.32
C THR A 57 1.77 1.12 7.66
N ILE A 58 1.63 -0.11 8.18
CA ILE A 58 2.20 -0.49 9.47
C ILE A 58 3.73 -0.45 9.44
N VAL A 59 4.37 -0.94 8.37
CA VAL A 59 5.83 -0.92 8.24
C VAL A 59 6.35 0.52 8.23
N HIS A 60 5.74 1.39 7.44
CA HIS A 60 6.19 2.78 7.32
C HIS A 60 5.92 3.58 8.60
N GLU A 61 4.78 3.36 9.26
CA GLU A 61 4.48 4.00 10.53
C GLU A 61 5.44 3.53 11.64
N PHE A 62 5.77 2.23 11.69
CA PHE A 62 6.77 1.72 12.63
C PHE A 62 8.13 2.40 12.46
N ARG A 63 8.60 2.53 11.22
CA ARG A 63 9.87 3.22 10.92
C ARG A 63 9.83 4.70 11.33
N HIS A 64 8.66 5.34 11.20
CA HIS A 64 8.48 6.73 11.59
C HIS A 64 8.45 6.92 13.12
N LEU A 65 7.83 6.00 13.85
CA LEU A 65 7.64 6.08 15.31
C LEU A 65 8.82 5.53 16.13
N LEU A 66 9.53 4.52 15.63
CA LEU A 66 10.62 3.87 16.36
C LEU A 66 11.71 4.85 16.84
N PRO A 67 12.14 5.86 16.06
CA PRO A 67 13.11 6.85 16.54
C PRO A 67 12.59 7.71 17.71
N GLN A 68 11.27 7.85 17.84
CA GLN A 68 10.61 8.70 18.83
C GLN A 68 10.47 7.95 20.16
N THR A 69 10.02 6.70 20.11
CA THR A 69 9.85 5.84 21.30
C THR A 69 11.16 5.21 21.76
N LYS A 70 12.11 4.97 20.84
CA LYS A 70 13.38 4.22 21.03
C LYS A 70 13.20 2.75 21.41
N HIS A 71 11.98 2.29 21.69
CA HIS A 71 11.67 0.93 22.10
C HIS A 71 10.69 0.25 21.15
N LYS A 72 11.10 -0.91 20.61
CA LYS A 72 10.29 -1.66 19.63
C LYS A 72 8.94 -2.09 20.21
N THR A 73 8.93 -2.61 21.43
CA THR A 73 7.70 -3.08 22.10
C THR A 73 6.72 -1.94 22.30
N GLU A 74 7.20 -0.79 22.76
CA GLU A 74 6.36 0.41 22.94
C GLU A 74 5.81 0.90 21.61
N THR A 75 6.64 0.94 20.56
CA THR A 75 6.19 1.28 19.20
C THR A 75 5.10 0.33 18.71
N VAL A 76 5.25 -0.97 18.95
CA VAL A 76 4.24 -1.95 18.56
C VAL A 76 2.93 -1.77 19.32
N ALA A 77 2.99 -1.50 20.62
CA ALA A 77 1.79 -1.21 21.42
C ALA A 77 1.05 0.03 20.88
N LEU A 78 1.77 1.11 20.55
CA LEU A 78 1.18 2.31 19.95
C LEU A 78 0.54 2.04 18.59
N LEU A 79 1.16 1.24 17.73
CA LEU A 79 0.60 0.87 16.43
C LEU A 79 -0.63 -0.03 16.55
N ALA A 80 -0.60 -0.95 17.52
CA ALA A 80 -1.72 -1.84 17.82
C ALA A 80 -2.96 -1.03 18.23
N ASP A 81 -2.76 -0.05 19.12
CA ASP A 81 -3.80 0.89 19.53
C ASP A 81 -4.28 1.78 18.36
N LYS A 82 -3.34 2.46 17.66
CA LYS A 82 -3.64 3.38 16.55
C LYS A 82 -4.49 2.73 15.44
N PHE A 83 -4.19 1.49 15.09
CA PHE A 83 -4.87 0.78 14.00
C PHE A 83 -5.94 -0.20 14.49
N ASN A 84 -6.22 -0.24 15.79
CA ASN A 84 -7.18 -1.16 16.42
C ASN A 84 -6.96 -2.63 16.00
N ILE A 85 -5.71 -3.10 16.13
CA ILE A 85 -5.31 -4.47 15.84
C ILE A 85 -4.46 -5.04 16.97
N SER A 86 -4.39 -6.36 17.10
CA SER A 86 -3.50 -6.97 18.10
C SER A 86 -2.02 -6.67 17.84
N GLU A 87 -1.22 -6.53 18.90
CA GLU A 87 0.25 -6.45 18.79
C GLU A 87 0.83 -7.62 17.99
N ARG A 88 0.26 -8.83 18.15
CA ARG A 88 0.64 -10.02 17.36
C ARG A 88 0.50 -9.75 15.85
N ALA A 89 -0.57 -9.08 15.43
CA ALA A 89 -0.77 -8.75 14.02
C ALA A 89 0.29 -7.74 13.53
N VAL A 90 0.65 -6.75 14.35
CA VAL A 90 1.74 -5.81 14.05
C VAL A 90 3.07 -6.56 13.91
N TRP A 91 3.42 -7.42 14.86
CA TRP A 91 4.64 -8.24 14.79
C TRP A 91 4.71 -9.11 13.53
N LEU A 92 3.59 -9.73 13.13
CA LEU A 92 3.53 -10.55 11.91
C LEU A 92 3.80 -9.72 10.65
N VAL A 93 3.24 -8.51 10.58
CA VAL A 93 3.49 -7.58 9.46
C VAL A 93 4.95 -7.17 9.40
N LEU A 94 5.51 -6.73 10.53
CA LEU A 94 6.90 -6.30 10.62
C LEU A 94 7.88 -7.44 10.29
N LYS A 95 7.53 -8.70 10.62
CA LYS A 95 8.29 -9.90 10.23
C LYS A 95 8.30 -10.13 8.72
N GLY A 96 7.17 -9.90 8.07
CA GLY A 96 7.07 -9.96 6.60
C GLY A 96 7.83 -8.83 5.90
N GLY A 97 7.86 -7.63 6.50
CA GLY A 97 8.53 -6.45 5.97
C GLY A 97 10.07 -6.45 6.06
N ARG A 98 10.67 -7.44 6.74
CA ARG A 98 12.09 -7.52 7.07
C ARG A 98 12.60 -6.39 7.97
N GLU A 99 11.74 -5.80 8.81
CA GLU A 99 12.16 -4.83 9.86
C GLU A 99 12.90 -5.50 11.05
N PHE A 100 13.18 -6.79 10.94
CA PHE A 100 13.84 -7.62 11.96
C PHE A 100 15.13 -8.28 11.49
N PHE A 101 15.67 -7.90 10.34
CA PHE A 101 16.98 -8.34 9.85
C PHE A 101 17.91 -7.14 9.68
#